data_AF-A0A229YCD0-F1
#
_entry.id   AF-A0A229YCD0-F1
#
_cell.length_a   1.000
_cell.length_b   1.000
_cell.length_c   1.000
_cell.angle_alpha   90.00
_cell.angle_beta   90.00
_cell.angle_gamma   90.00
#
_symmetry.space_group_name_H-M   'P 1'
#
loop_
_entity.id
_entity.type
_entity.pdbx_description
1 polymer ?
#
loop_
_entity_poly.entity_id
_entity_poly.type
_entity_poly.pdbx_seq_one_letter_code
_entity_poly.pdbx_strand_id
1 'polypeptide(L)'
;MGEGKALDNATFTRTTLLGGCVAHAIDPAAARSMFCSAALFLGSAVGETCRPGHGNLSASPGKTALTSSDTPSLALFTVKMIQLKTLLNCIDNSGAAVVECVNVLKKKRPATVGDRIVVVVQKQRNFGPESTNNSGIANKVRRGDIRHAVVVRAKKEMQRPDGTIVKFDDNACVLVNKSGDPIGTRMNGVVATELRGKQWSKILSLAPMHV
;
A
#
# COMPACT_ATOMS: atom_id res chain seq x y z
N MET A 1 -27.63 -35.09 39.41
CA MET A 1 -26.98 -36.27 40.04
C MET A 1 -27.48 -37.49 39.27
N GLY A 2 -26.75 -38.22 38.46
CA GLY A 2 -25.35 -38.21 38.06
C GLY A 2 -25.23 -39.28 36.96
N GLU A 3 -24.38 -38.96 35.98
CA GLU A 3 -23.51 -39.85 35.20
C GLU A 3 -24.11 -40.84 34.18
N GLY A 4 -23.78 -40.57 32.91
CA GLY A 4 -24.02 -41.42 31.76
C GLY A 4 -23.00 -42.54 31.62
N LYS A 5 -23.40 -43.56 30.84
CA LYS A 5 -22.53 -44.57 30.25
C LYS A 5 -22.57 -44.42 28.73
N ALA A 6 -21.43 -44.08 28.14
CA ALA A 6 -21.07 -44.27 26.73
C ALA A 6 -19.53 -44.44 26.76
N LEU A 7 -18.98 -45.65 26.64
CA LEU A 7 -18.72 -46.44 25.43
C LEU A 7 -17.86 -45.73 24.38
N ASP A 8 -16.62 -45.42 24.75
CA ASP A 8 -15.55 -45.07 23.81
C ASP A 8 -14.35 -45.98 24.09
N ASN A 9 -13.87 -46.70 23.07
CA ASN A 9 -12.45 -47.05 22.83
C ASN A 9 -12.36 -48.07 21.68
N ALA A 10 -12.49 -47.59 20.44
CA ALA A 10 -12.08 -48.33 19.26
C ALA A 10 -10.61 -48.00 18.96
N THR A 11 -9.72 -48.92 19.31
CA THR A 11 -8.31 -48.92 18.92
C THR A 11 -8.19 -49.39 17.47
N PHE A 12 -7.67 -48.56 16.58
CA PHE A 12 -7.29 -48.97 15.23
C PHE A 12 -5.79 -48.75 15.02
N THR A 13 -4.99 -49.76 15.34
CA THR A 13 -3.60 -49.87 14.93
C THR A 13 -3.55 -50.67 13.64
N ARG A 14 -3.20 -50.02 12.52
CA ARG A 14 -2.86 -50.72 11.28
C ARG A 14 -1.39 -50.44 10.95
N THR A 15 -0.55 -51.40 11.32
CA THR A 15 0.86 -51.47 10.97
C THR A 15 1.03 -52.41 9.76
N THR A 16 2.04 -52.09 8.95
CA THR A 16 2.74 -52.90 7.92
C THR A 16 2.03 -53.23 6.61
N LEU A 17 2.59 -52.75 5.50
CA LEU A 17 3.54 -53.49 4.63
C LEU A 17 4.05 -52.53 3.53
N LEU A 18 5.36 -52.28 3.49
CA LEU A 18 6.31 -52.80 2.49
C LEU A 18 6.05 -52.29 1.05
N GLY A 19 6.97 -51.47 0.56
CA GLY A 19 7.01 -51.01 -0.83
C GLY A 19 8.12 -50.00 -1.05
N GLY A 20 9.35 -50.51 -1.23
CA GLY A 20 10.49 -49.70 -1.61
C GLY A 20 10.39 -49.23 -3.07
N CYS A 21 10.71 -47.96 -3.28
CA CYS A 21 11.08 -47.43 -4.59
C CYS A 21 12.39 -46.67 -4.43
N VAL A 22 13.45 -47.25 -4.98
CA VAL A 22 14.74 -46.62 -5.23
C VAL A 22 14.53 -45.62 -6.36
N ALA A 23 14.94 -44.37 -6.17
CA ALA A 23 15.15 -43.41 -7.27
C ALA A 23 16.32 -42.50 -6.93
N HIS A 24 17.19 -42.32 -7.92
CA HIS A 24 18.57 -41.86 -7.84
C HIS A 24 18.76 -40.41 -7.41
N ALA A 25 19.91 -40.18 -6.77
CA ALA A 25 20.56 -38.88 -6.66
C ALA A 25 20.89 -38.32 -8.05
N ILE A 26 20.62 -37.04 -8.28
CA ILE A 26 21.14 -36.29 -9.42
C ILE A 26 21.96 -35.13 -8.86
N ASP A 27 23.25 -35.15 -9.20
CA ASP A 27 24.28 -34.19 -8.84
C ASP A 27 24.05 -32.80 -9.48
N PRO A 28 24.43 -31.69 -8.82
CA PRO A 28 24.26 -30.34 -9.33
C PRO A 28 25.55 -29.82 -9.97
N ALA A 29 25.78 -30.06 -11.27
CA ALA A 29 26.89 -29.41 -12.00
C ALA A 29 26.77 -29.56 -13.53
N ALA A 30 26.15 -28.60 -14.23
CA ALA A 30 26.43 -28.31 -15.66
C ALA A 30 25.60 -27.12 -16.17
N ALA A 31 26.17 -25.91 -16.14
CA ALA A 31 25.87 -24.84 -17.09
C ALA A 31 26.87 -23.67 -16.91
N ARG A 32 28.09 -23.86 -17.42
CA ARG A 32 29.00 -22.74 -17.73
C ARG A 32 29.12 -22.64 -19.25
N SER A 33 29.32 -21.41 -19.69
CA SER A 33 30.12 -21.01 -20.87
C SER A 33 29.42 -20.93 -22.24
N MET A 34 29.87 -19.90 -22.98
CA MET A 34 29.56 -19.46 -24.36
C MET A 34 28.44 -18.41 -24.39
N PHE A 35 28.70 -17.12 -24.56
CA PHE A 35 29.52 -16.51 -25.61
C PHE A 35 30.32 -15.29 -25.13
N CYS A 36 31.59 -15.26 -25.53
CA CYS A 36 32.48 -14.11 -25.55
C CYS A 36 32.92 -13.93 -27.01
N SER A 37 32.83 -12.72 -27.55
CA SER A 37 33.60 -12.19 -28.69
C SER A 37 33.40 -10.67 -28.65
N ALA A 38 34.42 -9.87 -28.31
CA ALA A 38 35.49 -9.38 -29.20
C ALA A 38 34.89 -8.46 -30.30
N ALA A 39 35.38 -7.26 -30.61
CA ALA A 39 36.71 -6.64 -30.52
C ALA A 39 36.55 -5.10 -30.75
N LEU A 40 37.43 -4.23 -30.21
CA LEU A 40 38.51 -3.46 -30.90
C LEU A 40 38.02 -2.56 -32.08
N PHE A 41 38.47 -1.34 -32.39
CA PHE A 41 39.57 -0.45 -31.98
C PHE A 41 39.38 0.92 -32.69
N LEU A 42 40.22 1.92 -32.31
CA LEU A 42 40.59 3.17 -33.01
C LEU A 42 39.51 4.28 -33.05
N GLY A 43 39.71 5.50 -32.57
CA GLY A 43 40.94 6.28 -32.44
C GLY A 43 41.05 7.26 -33.63
N SER A 44 40.84 8.56 -33.39
CA SER A 44 41.39 9.61 -34.25
C SER A 44 41.40 10.94 -33.51
N ALA A 45 42.60 11.54 -33.46
CA ALA A 45 42.93 12.81 -32.85
C ALA A 45 43.43 13.77 -33.94
N VAL A 46 42.93 15.00 -33.94
CA VAL A 46 43.50 16.22 -34.54
C VAL A 46 42.71 17.37 -33.89
N GLY A 47 43.23 18.47 -33.34
CA GLY A 47 44.47 19.20 -33.58
C GLY A 47 44.10 20.65 -33.94
N GLU A 48 44.72 21.63 -33.26
CA GLU A 48 44.85 23.06 -33.63
C GLU A 48 43.63 23.99 -33.49
N THR A 49 43.72 25.28 -33.11
CA THR A 49 44.81 26.21 -32.74
C THR A 49 44.25 27.33 -31.86
N CYS A 50 45.10 27.88 -30.98
CA CYS A 50 44.88 29.12 -30.25
C CYS A 50 45.17 30.35 -31.15
N ARG A 51 44.35 31.40 -31.01
CA ARG A 51 44.71 32.78 -31.42
C ARG A 51 44.44 33.75 -30.27
N PRO A 52 45.33 34.70 -29.97
CA PRO A 52 45.12 35.74 -28.97
C PRO A 52 44.49 36.99 -29.61
N GLY A 53 43.58 37.64 -28.88
CA GLY A 53 42.98 38.92 -29.28
C GLY A 53 42.79 39.81 -28.06
N HIS A 54 43.59 40.88 -28.01
CA HIS A 54 43.51 41.98 -27.05
C HIS A 54 42.21 42.78 -27.19
N GLY A 55 41.66 43.27 -26.07
CA GLY A 55 40.62 44.31 -26.10
C GLY A 55 39.98 44.63 -24.75
N ASN A 56 40.46 45.71 -24.11
CA ASN A 56 39.85 46.58 -23.09
C ASN A 56 38.62 46.11 -22.30
N LEU A 57 38.78 45.96 -20.98
CA LEU A 57 37.70 46.02 -19.99
C LEU A 57 37.75 47.37 -19.26
N SER A 58 36.87 48.29 -19.67
CA SER A 58 36.51 49.47 -18.89
C SER A 58 35.45 49.11 -17.86
N ALA A 59 35.64 49.56 -16.63
CA ALA A 59 34.76 49.35 -15.50
C ALA A 59 33.33 49.89 -15.71
N SER A 60 32.34 49.20 -15.13
CA SER A 60 31.10 49.83 -14.66
C SER A 60 30.53 49.00 -13.49
N PRO A 61 30.10 49.63 -12.39
CA PRO A 61 29.57 48.92 -11.23
C PRO A 61 28.06 48.68 -11.36
N GLY A 62 27.59 47.61 -10.75
CA GLY A 62 26.18 47.42 -10.45
C GLY A 62 25.49 46.35 -11.31
N LYS A 63 25.34 45.17 -10.72
CA LYS A 63 24.05 44.47 -10.63
C LYS A 63 24.21 43.29 -9.69
N THR A 64 23.45 43.35 -8.61
CA THR A 64 23.09 42.26 -7.70
C THR A 64 22.66 41.04 -8.52
N ALA A 65 23.49 40.00 -8.55
CA ALA A 65 23.09 38.67 -9.00
C ALA A 65 23.03 37.78 -7.76
N LEU A 66 21.80 37.57 -7.28
CA LEU A 66 21.47 36.48 -6.37
C LEU A 66 21.98 35.19 -7.01
N THR A 67 23.09 34.65 -6.49
CA THR A 67 23.54 33.32 -6.84
C THR A 67 22.52 32.36 -6.25
N SER A 68 21.59 31.94 -7.08
CA SER A 68 20.66 30.84 -6.84
C SER A 68 21.49 29.59 -6.57
N SER A 69 21.82 29.36 -5.29
CA SER A 69 22.25 28.04 -4.83
C SER A 69 21.07 27.11 -5.04
N ASP A 70 21.09 26.42 -6.17
CA ASP A 70 20.65 25.05 -6.37
C ASP A 70 19.81 24.52 -5.21
N THR A 71 18.50 24.75 -5.30
CA THR A 71 17.57 23.87 -4.59
C THR A 71 17.49 22.60 -5.44
N PRO A 72 18.06 21.46 -4.99
CA PRO A 72 17.91 20.24 -5.75
C PRO A 72 16.45 19.84 -5.68
N SER A 73 15.82 19.77 -6.86
CA SER A 73 14.72 18.87 -7.16
C SER A 73 13.60 18.90 -6.13
N LEU A 74 12.56 19.67 -6.43
CA LEU A 74 11.18 19.36 -6.08
C LEU A 74 10.89 17.92 -6.53
N ALA A 75 11.38 16.96 -5.76
CA ALA A 75 11.02 15.57 -5.88
C ALA A 75 9.51 15.63 -5.78
N LEU A 76 8.86 15.25 -6.88
CA LEU A 76 7.47 14.89 -6.94
C LEU A 76 7.17 13.93 -5.78
N PHE A 77 6.93 14.47 -4.58
CA PHE A 77 5.85 14.02 -3.75
C PHE A 77 4.59 14.42 -4.50
N THR A 78 4.39 13.87 -5.70
CA THR A 78 3.09 13.74 -6.34
C THR A 78 2.22 13.22 -5.24
N VAL A 79 1.37 14.10 -4.73
CA VAL A 79 0.47 13.76 -3.65
C VAL A 79 -0.51 12.79 -4.29
N LYS A 80 -0.19 11.50 -4.18
CA LYS A 80 -0.87 10.45 -4.93
C LYS A 80 -2.32 10.44 -4.49
N MET A 81 -3.17 10.97 -5.36
CA MET A 81 -4.61 10.82 -5.26
C MET A 81 -4.94 9.33 -5.22
N ILE A 82 -5.99 8.97 -4.48
CA ILE A 82 -6.34 7.56 -4.30
C ILE A 82 -6.92 7.02 -5.59
N GLN A 83 -6.23 6.08 -6.22
CA GLN A 83 -6.61 5.47 -7.48
C GLN A 83 -6.30 3.97 -7.45
N LEU A 84 -6.52 3.29 -8.57
CA LEU A 84 -6.17 1.88 -8.75
C LEU A 84 -4.71 1.61 -8.33
N LYS A 85 -4.48 0.49 -7.62
CA LYS A 85 -3.19 0.10 -7.00
C LYS A 85 -2.68 1.00 -5.87
N THR A 86 -3.49 1.94 -5.36
CA THR A 86 -3.10 2.73 -4.18
C THR A 86 -3.26 1.89 -2.92
N LEU A 87 -2.23 1.86 -2.08
CA LEU A 87 -2.30 1.26 -0.75
C LEU A 87 -2.88 2.25 0.26
N LEU A 88 -3.80 1.77 1.09
CA LEU A 88 -4.41 2.53 2.17
C LEU A 88 -4.29 1.75 3.48
N ASN A 89 -4.13 2.50 4.57
CA ASN A 89 -4.17 1.96 5.92
C ASN A 89 -5.63 1.72 6.32
N CYS A 90 -5.94 0.50 6.73
CA CYS A 90 -7.24 0.21 7.30
C CYS A 90 -7.20 0.59 8.79
N ILE A 91 -8.12 1.45 9.24
CA ILE A 91 -8.10 1.99 10.61
C ILE A 91 -9.18 1.38 11.53
N ASP A 92 -9.81 0.28 11.11
CA ASP A 92 -10.83 -0.41 11.90
C ASP A 92 -10.31 -1.75 12.47
N ASN A 93 -11.08 -2.33 13.40
CA ASN A 93 -10.75 -3.64 13.99
C ASN A 93 -11.28 -4.84 13.18
N SER A 94 -11.53 -4.69 11.86
CA SER A 94 -12.10 -5.74 11.01
C SER A 94 -11.16 -6.92 10.73
N GLY A 95 -9.86 -6.76 10.97
CA GLY A 95 -8.84 -7.72 10.56
C GLY A 95 -7.85 -7.18 9.54
N ALA A 96 -8.21 -6.20 8.72
CA ALA A 96 -7.31 -5.65 7.73
C ALA A 96 -6.31 -4.64 8.34
N ALA A 97 -5.05 -4.70 7.91
CA ALA A 97 -4.01 -3.71 8.25
C ALA A 97 -3.79 -2.75 7.08
N VAL A 98 -3.54 -3.33 5.90
CA VAL A 98 -3.27 -2.59 4.66
C VAL A 98 -4.13 -3.18 3.56
N VAL A 99 -4.76 -2.29 2.80
CA VAL A 99 -5.61 -2.67 1.68
C VAL A 99 -5.18 -1.95 0.41
N GLU A 100 -5.43 -2.56 -0.74
CA GLU A 100 -5.14 -1.99 -2.04
C GLU A 100 -6.43 -1.61 -2.75
N CYS A 101 -6.51 -0.40 -3.29
CA CYS A 101 -7.64 0.04 -4.09
C CYS A 101 -7.65 -0.63 -5.46
N VAL A 102 -8.75 -1.33 -5.76
CA VAL A 102 -8.99 -1.96 -7.06
C VAL A 102 -9.90 -1.10 -7.92
N ASN A 103 -10.92 -0.47 -7.32
CA ASN A 103 -11.87 0.34 -8.05
C ASN A 103 -12.40 1.50 -7.22
N VAL A 104 -12.69 2.62 -7.88
CA VAL A 104 -13.38 3.77 -7.28
C VAL A 104 -14.82 3.76 -7.78
N LEU A 105 -15.78 3.68 -6.86
CA LEU A 105 -17.19 3.58 -7.26
C LEU A 105 -17.76 4.95 -7.63
N LYS A 106 -18.75 4.94 -8.53
CA LYS A 106 -19.55 6.10 -8.99
C LYS A 106 -18.81 7.16 -9.82
N LYS A 107 -17.49 7.07 -9.99
CA LYS A 107 -16.72 8.11 -10.70
C LYS A 107 -15.48 7.54 -11.38
N LYS A 108 -15.11 8.12 -12.54
CA LYS A 108 -13.87 7.80 -13.28
C LYS A 108 -12.62 8.50 -12.71
N ARG A 109 -12.83 9.52 -11.86
CA ARG A 109 -11.75 10.30 -11.23
C ARG A 109 -11.23 9.62 -9.95
N PRO A 110 -10.00 9.91 -9.51
CA PRO A 110 -9.46 9.41 -8.26
C PRO A 110 -10.37 9.68 -7.06
N ALA A 111 -10.38 8.76 -6.09
CA ALA A 111 -11.13 8.86 -4.85
C ALA A 111 -10.62 10.02 -3.98
N THR A 112 -11.58 10.71 -3.36
CA THR A 112 -11.34 11.68 -2.28
C THR A 112 -12.00 11.17 -1.01
N VAL A 113 -11.79 11.87 0.10
CA VAL A 113 -12.40 11.53 1.40
C VAL A 113 -13.91 11.34 1.28
N GLY A 114 -14.41 10.25 1.86
CA GLY A 114 -15.81 9.83 1.92
C GLY A 114 -16.33 9.15 0.66
N ASP A 115 -15.49 8.92 -0.36
CA ASP A 115 -15.88 8.08 -1.47
C ASP A 115 -15.80 6.60 -1.11
N ARG A 116 -16.71 5.83 -1.69
CA ARG A 116 -16.72 4.37 -1.59
C ARG A 116 -15.78 3.79 -2.65
N ILE A 117 -14.89 2.90 -2.20
CA ILE A 117 -13.91 2.20 -3.03
C ILE A 117 -14.04 0.69 -2.83
N VAL A 118 -13.62 -0.08 -3.82
CA VAL A 118 -13.44 -1.54 -3.72
C VAL A 118 -11.96 -1.80 -3.47
N VAL A 119 -11.68 -2.61 -2.47
CA VAL A 119 -10.32 -2.89 -2.01
C VAL A 119 -10.06 -4.38 -1.86
N VAL A 120 -8.79 -4.77 -2.03
CA VAL A 120 -8.28 -6.10 -1.69
C VAL A 120 -7.43 -6.00 -0.44
N VAL A 121 -7.63 -6.91 0.52
CA VAL A 121 -6.80 -6.94 1.73
C VAL A 121 -5.43 -7.52 1.42
N GLN A 122 -4.39 -6.70 1.59
CA GLN A 122 -3.00 -7.11 1.33
C GLN A 122 -2.31 -7.63 2.58
N LYS A 123 -2.56 -7.01 3.72
CA LYS A 123 -1.99 -7.41 5.02
C LYS A 123 -3.10 -7.49 6.06
N GLN A 124 -3.11 -8.57 6.83
CA GLN A 124 -3.99 -8.74 7.98
C GLN A 124 -3.30 -8.23 9.25
N ARG A 125 -4.05 -7.68 10.19
CA ARG A 125 -3.59 -7.42 11.57
C ARG A 125 -3.53 -8.77 12.27
N ASN A 126 -2.33 -9.20 12.64
CA ASN A 126 -2.13 -10.45 13.36
C ASN A 126 -2.77 -10.32 14.76
N PHE A 127 -3.86 -11.06 14.99
CA PHE A 127 -4.46 -11.20 16.32
C PHE A 127 -4.04 -12.56 16.89
N GLY A 128 -2.75 -12.73 17.19
CA GLY A 128 -2.21 -13.97 17.77
C GLY A 128 -2.36 -15.25 16.91
N PRO A 129 -1.75 -16.37 17.34
CA PRO A 129 -1.71 -17.63 16.60
C PRO A 129 -3.02 -18.45 16.60
N GLU A 130 -4.10 -17.94 17.21
CA GLU A 130 -5.37 -18.67 17.39
C GLU A 130 -6.28 -18.67 16.14
N SER A 131 -5.89 -17.97 15.07
CA SER A 131 -6.73 -17.81 13.86
C SER A 131 -6.60 -18.95 12.84
N THR A 132 -5.98 -20.08 13.19
CA THR A 132 -5.70 -21.19 12.25
C THR A 132 -6.83 -22.23 12.19
N ASN A 133 -7.83 -22.18 13.08
CA ASN A 133 -8.88 -23.20 13.13
C ASN A 133 -10.29 -22.63 12.80
N ASN A 134 -10.96 -23.31 11.87
CA ASN A 134 -12.16 -22.92 11.13
C ASN A 134 -13.48 -22.83 11.95
N SER A 135 -13.51 -22.29 13.17
CA SER A 135 -14.75 -22.40 13.98
C SER A 135 -14.99 -21.40 15.13
N GLY A 136 -14.26 -20.28 15.21
CA GLY A 136 -14.52 -19.28 16.30
C GLY A 136 -14.44 -17.79 15.94
N ILE A 137 -13.89 -17.44 14.77
CA ILE A 137 -13.65 -16.04 14.37
C ILE A 137 -14.43 -15.73 13.09
N ALA A 138 -15.75 -15.81 13.15
CA ALA A 138 -16.63 -15.71 11.98
C ALA A 138 -16.66 -14.31 11.32
N ASN A 139 -15.95 -13.30 11.86
CA ASN A 139 -16.10 -11.91 11.44
C ASN A 139 -14.80 -11.17 11.08
N LYS A 140 -13.65 -11.85 11.03
CA LYS A 140 -12.38 -11.22 10.65
C LYS A 140 -12.07 -11.41 9.16
N VAL A 141 -11.65 -10.33 8.51
CA VAL A 141 -11.29 -10.32 7.08
C VAL A 141 -9.92 -10.97 6.89
N ARG A 142 -9.81 -11.81 5.84
CA ARG A 142 -8.57 -12.52 5.48
C ARG A 142 -7.78 -11.78 4.41
N ARG A 143 -6.49 -12.08 4.29
CA ARG A 143 -5.67 -11.63 3.16
C ARG A 143 -6.25 -12.15 1.83
N GLY A 144 -6.32 -11.29 0.83
CA GLY A 144 -6.90 -11.59 -0.49
C GLY A 144 -8.40 -11.33 -0.60
N ASP A 145 -9.11 -11.09 0.50
CA ASP A 145 -10.54 -10.77 0.46
C ASP A 145 -10.79 -9.44 -0.27
N ILE A 146 -11.77 -9.45 -1.19
CA ILE A 146 -12.30 -8.26 -1.84
C ILE A 146 -13.44 -7.70 -1.00
N ARG A 147 -13.31 -6.43 -0.56
CA ARG A 147 -14.30 -5.74 0.28
C ARG A 147 -14.57 -4.34 -0.22
N HIS A 148 -15.64 -3.73 0.27
CA HIS A 148 -15.89 -2.31 0.07
C HIS A 148 -15.24 -1.53 1.22
N ALA A 149 -14.79 -0.32 0.95
CA ALA A 149 -14.24 0.58 1.95
C ALA A 149 -14.64 2.02 1.67
N VAL A 150 -14.54 2.86 2.70
CA VAL A 150 -14.74 4.30 2.62
C VAL A 150 -13.44 4.98 2.96
N VAL A 151 -13.02 5.94 2.14
CA VAL A 151 -11.84 6.75 2.42
C VAL A 151 -12.16 7.71 3.56
N VAL A 152 -11.36 7.73 4.63
CA VAL A 152 -11.58 8.58 5.81
C VAL A 152 -10.50 9.63 6.00
N ARG A 153 -9.28 9.37 5.50
CA ARG A 153 -8.19 10.35 5.40
C ARG A 153 -7.52 10.23 4.04
N ALA A 154 -7.04 11.36 3.54
CA ALA A 154 -6.28 11.41 2.30
C ALA A 154 -5.09 12.36 2.47
N LYS A 155 -3.93 11.94 1.94
CA LYS A 155 -2.73 12.76 1.87
C LYS A 155 -2.87 13.93 0.90
N LYS A 156 -3.75 13.79 -0.10
CA LYS A 156 -4.12 14.89 -0.98
C LYS A 156 -4.89 15.94 -0.20
N GLU A 157 -4.40 17.16 -0.26
CA GLU A 157 -5.06 18.32 0.31
C GLU A 157 -6.48 18.46 -0.24
N MET A 158 -7.39 18.86 0.63
CA MET A 158 -8.75 19.15 0.30
C MET A 158 -9.07 20.57 0.74
N GLN A 159 -9.66 21.34 -0.17
CA GLN A 159 -10.17 22.65 0.15
C GLN A 159 -11.62 22.54 0.61
N ARG A 160 -11.91 23.14 1.75
CA ARG A 160 -13.24 23.26 2.34
C ARG A 160 -13.98 24.48 1.77
N PRO A 161 -15.32 24.53 1.90
CA PRO A 161 -16.11 25.66 1.39
C PRO A 161 -15.80 27.00 2.08
N ASP A 162 -15.27 26.97 3.30
CA ASP A 162 -14.76 28.15 4.02
C ASP A 162 -13.38 28.62 3.52
N GLY A 163 -12.77 27.89 2.59
CA GLY A 163 -11.43 28.14 2.06
C GLY A 163 -10.30 27.45 2.83
N THR A 164 -10.58 26.85 3.98
CA THR A 164 -9.59 26.13 4.78
C THR A 164 -9.06 24.91 4.01
N ILE A 165 -7.75 24.67 4.06
CA ILE A 165 -7.12 23.52 3.41
C ILE A 165 -6.78 22.48 4.48
N VAL A 166 -7.26 21.26 4.30
CA VAL A 166 -6.99 20.13 5.19
C VAL A 166 -6.16 19.08 4.47
N LYS A 167 -5.12 18.61 5.16
CA LYS A 167 -4.19 17.59 4.67
C LYS A 167 -3.87 16.63 5.80
N PHE A 168 -3.94 15.34 5.50
CA PHE A 168 -3.53 14.29 6.43
C PHE A 168 -2.15 13.73 6.06
N ASP A 169 -1.49 13.08 7.01
CA ASP A 169 -0.18 12.47 6.79
C ASP A 169 -0.27 11.22 5.90
N ASP A 170 -1.35 10.43 6.07
CA ASP A 170 -1.57 9.14 5.42
C ASP A 170 -2.93 9.01 4.71
N ASN A 171 -3.01 8.03 3.82
CA ASN A 171 -4.28 7.60 3.21
C ASN A 171 -4.87 6.47 4.06
N ALA A 172 -6.08 6.68 4.58
CA ALA A 172 -6.74 5.70 5.43
C ALA A 172 -8.18 5.41 5.00
N CYS A 173 -8.65 4.21 5.29
CA CYS A 173 -10.01 3.77 5.02
C CYS A 173 -10.59 2.87 6.11
N VAL A 174 -11.92 2.74 6.10
CA VAL A 174 -12.70 1.83 6.95
C VAL A 174 -13.44 0.85 6.04
N LEU A 175 -13.47 -0.44 6.40
CA LEU A 175 -14.20 -1.44 5.62
C LEU A 175 -15.70 -1.36 5.88
N VAL A 176 -16.47 -1.48 4.81
CA VAL A 176 -17.93 -1.44 4.85
C VAL A 176 -18.55 -2.61 4.09
N ASN A 177 -19.77 -2.97 4.47
CA ASN A 177 -20.59 -3.90 3.69
C ASN A 177 -21.14 -3.20 2.42
N LYS A 178 -21.87 -3.93 1.58
CA LYS A 178 -22.52 -3.37 0.39
C LYS A 178 -23.60 -2.33 0.75
N SER A 179 -24.25 -2.49 1.89
CA SER A 179 -25.25 -1.56 2.43
C SER A 179 -24.66 -0.21 2.86
N GLY A 180 -23.36 -0.17 3.20
CA GLY A 180 -22.68 1.01 3.75
C GLY A 180 -22.51 1.02 5.27
N ASP A 181 -22.73 -0.10 5.95
CA ASP A 181 -22.44 -0.23 7.37
C ASP A 181 -20.97 -0.65 7.57
N PRO A 182 -20.29 -0.09 8.58
CA PRO A 182 -18.93 -0.49 8.92
C PRO A 182 -18.88 -1.94 9.37
N ILE A 183 -17.87 -2.69 8.91
CA ILE A 183 -17.64 -4.08 9.32
C ILE A 183 -17.00 -4.12 10.71
N GLY A 184 -16.05 -3.21 10.96
CA GLY A 184 -15.44 -3.04 12.27
C GLY A 184 -16.38 -2.40 13.28
N THR A 185 -16.30 -2.85 14.53
CA THR A 185 -17.04 -2.27 15.67
C THR A 185 -16.34 -1.03 16.24
N ARG A 186 -15.03 -0.89 16.02
CA ARG A 186 -14.20 0.20 16.57
C ARG A 186 -13.21 0.68 15.53
N MET A 187 -12.90 1.97 15.55
CA MET A 187 -11.91 2.60 14.68
C MET A 187 -10.94 3.47 15.47
N ASN A 188 -9.73 3.62 14.93
CA ASN A 188 -8.62 4.30 15.58
C ASN A 188 -8.19 5.54 14.81
N GLY A 189 -7.91 6.62 15.54
CA GLY A 189 -7.35 7.85 15.00
C GLY A 189 -8.39 8.85 14.50
N VAL A 190 -7.88 9.95 13.94
CA VAL A 190 -8.68 11.07 13.46
C VAL A 190 -9.33 10.74 12.11
N VAL A 191 -10.56 11.17 11.91
CA VAL A 191 -11.25 11.10 10.62
C VAL A 191 -11.62 12.49 10.11
N ALA A 192 -11.88 12.61 8.83
CA ALA A 192 -12.22 13.88 8.21
C ALA A 192 -13.72 14.20 8.37
N THR A 193 -14.06 15.45 8.71
CA THR A 193 -15.45 15.90 8.96
C THR A 193 -16.35 15.82 7.73
N GLU A 194 -15.77 15.79 6.52
CA GLU A 194 -16.49 15.75 5.24
C GLU A 194 -17.30 14.46 5.03
N LEU A 195 -17.05 13.44 5.86
CA LEU A 195 -17.90 12.25 5.96
C LEU A 195 -19.37 12.59 6.28
N ARG A 196 -19.63 13.70 6.97
CA ARG A 196 -20.99 14.15 7.31
C ARG A 196 -21.80 14.51 6.06
N GLY A 197 -21.19 15.25 5.13
CA GLY A 197 -21.83 15.64 3.87
C GLY A 197 -22.06 14.46 2.92
N LYS A 198 -21.35 13.36 3.12
CA LYS A 198 -21.44 12.13 2.30
C LYS A 198 -22.27 11.01 2.95
N GLN A 199 -23.07 11.34 3.97
CA GLN A 199 -24.01 10.43 4.64
C GLN A 199 -23.34 9.24 5.36
N TRP A 200 -22.09 9.40 5.81
CA TRP A 200 -21.37 8.38 6.59
C TRP A 200 -21.50 8.59 8.10
N SER A 201 -22.72 8.88 8.58
CA SER A 201 -22.99 9.21 9.99
C SER A 201 -22.54 8.10 10.95
N LYS A 202 -22.75 6.82 10.58
CA LYS A 202 -22.33 5.67 11.41
C LYS A 202 -20.82 5.61 11.62
N ILE A 203 -20.03 5.97 10.60
CA ILE A 203 -18.56 6.00 10.69
C ILE A 203 -18.13 7.13 11.63
N LEU A 204 -18.76 8.31 11.50
CA LEU A 204 -18.49 9.44 12.40
C LEU A 204 -18.83 9.13 13.86
N SER A 205 -19.92 8.41 14.13
CA SER A 205 -20.30 8.00 15.49
C SER A 205 -19.31 7.05 16.15
N LEU A 206 -18.59 6.25 15.36
CA LEU A 206 -17.56 5.32 15.87
C LEU A 206 -16.18 5.99 16.01
N ALA A 207 -15.98 7.15 15.38
CA ALA A 207 -14.69 7.82 15.36
C ALA A 207 -14.42 8.55 16.69
N PRO A 208 -13.24 8.38 17.31
CA PRO A 208 -12.91 9.07 18.55
C PRO A 208 -12.71 10.58 18.35
N MET A 209 -12.22 11.00 17.17
CA MET A 209 -11.94 12.40 16.84
C MET A 209 -12.20 12.64 15.35
N HIS A 210 -12.74 13.80 15.01
CA HIS A 210 -12.89 14.24 13.62
C HIS A 210 -12.44 15.70 13.45
N VAL A 211 -11.80 16.00 12.32
CA VAL A 211 -11.22 17.33 11.99
C VAL A 211 -11.76 17.80 10.68
#